data_AF-A0A655AY14-F1
#
_entry.id   AF-A0A655AY14-F1
#
_cell.length_a   1.000
_cell.length_b   1.000
_cell.length_c   1.000
_cell.angle_alpha   90.00
_cell.angle_beta   90.00
_cell.angle_gamma   90.00
#
_symmetry.space_group_name_H-M   'P 1'
#
loop_
_entity.id
_entity.type
_entity.pdbx_description
1 polymer ?
#
loop_
_entity_poly.entity_id
_entity_poly.type
_entity_poly.pdbx_seq_one_letter_code
_entity_poly.pdbx_strand_id
1 'polypeptide(L)'
;MLLVMAVAVAVREFQRADDERAAQPARTRTTTSAGTTTSVAPASTTRPAPTTPTTTGAADTATASPTAAVVAIGALCFPLGSTGTTKTGATAYCSTLQGTNTTIWSLTEDTVASPTVTATADPTEAPLPIEQESPIRVCMQQTGQTRRECREEIRRSNGWP
;
A
#
# COMPACT_ATOMS: atom_id res chain seq x y z
N MET A 1 -1.85 29.77 -29.86
CA MET A 1 -3.19 30.12 -29.31
C MET A 1 -3.77 29.02 -28.43
N LEU A 2 -3.60 27.72 -28.74
CA LEU A 2 -3.96 26.61 -27.82
C LEU A 2 -3.28 26.71 -26.43
N LEU A 3 -2.02 27.14 -26.40
CA LEU A 3 -1.24 27.28 -25.16
C LEU A 3 -1.80 28.36 -24.21
N VAL A 4 -2.45 29.41 -24.74
CA VAL A 4 -3.04 30.49 -23.93
C VAL A 4 -4.34 30.03 -23.26
N MET A 5 -5.13 29.18 -23.92
CA MET A 5 -6.35 28.61 -23.35
C MET A 5 -6.06 27.64 -22.19
N ALA A 6 -4.97 26.87 -22.28
CA ALA A 6 -4.57 25.95 -21.21
C ALA A 6 -4.20 26.70 -19.91
N VAL A 7 -3.51 27.84 -20.03
CA VAL A 7 -3.14 28.67 -18.86
C VAL A 7 -4.38 29.30 -18.22
N ALA A 8 -5.36 29.74 -19.02
CA ALA A 8 -6.60 30.32 -18.50
C ALA A 8 -7.45 29.33 -17.68
N VAL A 9 -7.47 28.04 -18.07
CA VAL A 9 -8.18 26.99 -17.33
C VAL A 9 -7.46 26.69 -16.00
N ALA A 10 -6.14 26.59 -16.00
CA ALA A 10 -5.36 26.30 -14.80
C ALA A 10 -5.50 27.38 -13.70
N VAL A 11 -5.56 28.66 -14.09
CA VAL A 11 -5.74 29.78 -13.14
C VAL A 11 -7.14 29.76 -12.50
N ARG A 12 -8.17 29.34 -13.25
CA ARG A 12 -9.55 29.29 -12.74
C ARG A 12 -9.77 28.20 -11.70
N GLU A 13 -9.12 27.04 -11.88
CA GLU A 13 -9.16 25.94 -10.92
C GLU A 13 -8.42 26.29 -9.62
N PHE A 14 -7.30 27.03 -9.70
CA PHE A 14 -6.59 27.50 -8.52
C PHE A 14 -7.40 28.50 -7.68
N GLN A 15 -8.12 29.44 -8.32
CA GLN A 15 -8.93 30.41 -7.60
C GLN A 15 -10.13 29.77 -6.87
N ARG A 16 -10.68 28.68 -7.42
CA ARG A 16 -11.82 27.98 -6.80
C ARG A 16 -11.43 27.28 -5.48
N ALA A 17 -10.18 26.84 -5.36
CA ALA A 17 -9.67 26.14 -4.17
C ALA A 17 -9.38 27.09 -2.98
N ASP A 18 -9.05 28.35 -3.24
CA ASP A 18 -8.80 29.34 -2.19
C ASP A 18 -10.11 29.84 -1.52
N ASP A 19 -11.19 29.98 -2.29
CA ASP A 19 -12.51 30.38 -1.77
C ASP A 19 -13.07 29.37 -0.75
N GLU A 20 -12.79 28.07 -0.91
CA GLU A 20 -13.24 27.01 0.00
C GLU A 20 -12.47 27.01 1.34
N ARG A 21 -11.23 27.53 1.36
CA ARG A 21 -10.39 27.52 2.56
C ARG A 21 -10.65 28.69 3.50
N ALA A 22 -11.23 29.78 3.00
CA ALA A 22 -11.59 30.95 3.81
C ALA A 22 -12.83 30.72 4.71
N ALA A 23 -13.58 29.63 4.51
CA ALA A 23 -14.88 29.41 5.15
C ALA A 23 -14.89 28.53 6.42
N GLN A 24 -13.74 28.10 6.96
CA GLN A 24 -13.73 27.27 8.19
C GLN A 24 -13.55 28.12 9.46
N PRO A 25 -14.58 28.27 10.33
CA PRO A 25 -14.39 28.85 11.64
C PRO A 25 -13.66 27.87 12.57
N ALA A 26 -12.63 28.38 13.24
CA ALA A 26 -11.86 27.70 14.26
C ALA A 26 -12.75 27.17 15.40
N ARG A 27 -12.59 25.89 15.75
CA ARG A 27 -13.05 25.36 17.05
C ARG A 27 -11.88 24.82 17.85
N THR A 28 -11.31 25.72 18.64
CA THR A 28 -10.58 25.41 19.86
C THR A 28 -11.60 25.12 20.96
N ARG A 29 -11.47 24.00 21.70
CA ARG A 29 -11.51 24.02 23.17
C ARG A 29 -11.16 22.69 23.82
N THR A 30 -10.34 22.86 24.84
CA THR A 30 -9.71 21.94 25.78
C THR A 30 -10.67 21.49 26.90
N THR A 31 -10.21 20.48 27.64
CA THR A 31 -10.31 20.26 29.12
C THR A 31 -11.48 19.49 29.76
N THR A 32 -11.08 18.38 30.41
CA THR A 32 -11.17 18.08 31.87
C THR A 32 -12.22 17.08 32.39
N SER A 33 -11.69 16.13 33.16
CA SER A 33 -12.30 15.07 33.99
C SER A 33 -13.21 15.56 35.13
N ALA A 34 -14.23 14.75 35.44
CA ALA A 34 -14.85 14.53 36.76
C ALA A 34 -15.67 13.23 36.62
N GLY A 35 -15.90 12.34 37.58
CA GLY A 35 -15.75 12.32 39.04
C GLY A 35 -16.75 11.26 39.56
N THR A 36 -16.31 10.41 40.48
CA THR A 36 -17.01 9.26 41.10
C THR A 36 -18.30 9.61 41.85
N THR A 37 -19.32 8.74 41.83
CA THR A 37 -20.12 8.36 43.04
C THR A 37 -20.96 7.08 42.83
N THR A 38 -20.95 6.23 43.86
CA THR A 38 -21.69 4.98 44.10
C THR A 38 -23.19 5.22 44.34
N SER A 39 -24.09 4.30 43.93
CA SER A 39 -25.42 4.15 44.55
C SER A 39 -26.02 2.75 44.34
N VAL A 40 -26.76 2.29 45.34
CA VAL A 40 -27.13 0.92 45.74
C VAL A 40 -28.44 0.42 45.07
N ALA A 41 -28.57 -0.91 44.88
CA ALA A 41 -29.76 -1.63 44.38
C ALA A 41 -30.95 -1.66 45.37
N PRO A 42 -32.20 -2.01 44.95
CA PRO A 42 -32.63 -3.42 44.97
C PRO A 42 -33.64 -3.86 43.87
N ALA A 43 -33.94 -5.16 43.87
CA ALA A 43 -34.61 -5.98 42.85
C ALA A 43 -36.13 -5.78 42.66
N SER A 44 -36.64 -6.16 41.47
CA SER A 44 -37.89 -6.94 41.26
C SER A 44 -38.10 -7.35 39.78
N THR A 45 -38.25 -8.66 39.58
CA THR A 45 -39.18 -9.39 38.68
C THR A 45 -39.49 -8.90 37.24
N THR A 46 -39.25 -9.79 36.25
CA THR A 46 -40.18 -10.22 35.17
C THR A 46 -39.61 -10.20 33.73
N ARG A 47 -39.58 -11.42 33.12
CA ARG A 47 -39.73 -11.77 31.68
C ARG A 47 -38.55 -11.53 30.72
N PRO A 48 -38.02 -12.58 30.04
CA PRO A 48 -37.16 -12.38 28.88
C PRO A 48 -37.99 -12.00 27.65
N ALA A 49 -37.71 -10.83 27.07
CA ALA A 49 -38.16 -10.47 25.72
C ALA A 49 -37.04 -10.86 24.73
N PRO A 50 -37.35 -11.48 23.58
CA PRO A 50 -36.36 -11.74 22.54
C PRO A 50 -36.03 -10.41 21.84
N THR A 51 -34.81 -9.91 22.02
CA THR A 51 -34.27 -8.81 21.21
C THR A 51 -33.89 -9.35 19.84
N THR A 52 -34.67 -8.95 18.84
CA THR A 52 -34.34 -8.98 17.41
C THR A 52 -32.94 -8.40 17.17
N PRO A 53 -32.05 -9.02 16.37
CA PRO A 53 -30.82 -8.36 15.98
C PRO A 53 -31.17 -7.17 15.09
N THR A 54 -30.94 -5.96 15.60
CA THR A 54 -30.94 -4.74 14.80
C THR A 54 -29.72 -4.79 13.89
N THR A 55 -29.90 -5.29 12.66
CA THR A 55 -28.95 -5.10 11.57
C THR A 55 -28.88 -3.61 11.28
N THR A 56 -27.95 -2.92 11.94
CA THR A 56 -27.52 -1.60 11.52
C THR A 56 -26.75 -1.81 10.23
N GLY A 57 -27.41 -1.57 9.11
CA GLY A 57 -26.76 -1.52 7.81
C GLY A 57 -25.76 -0.38 7.82
N ALA A 58 -24.49 -0.70 8.09
CA ALA A 58 -23.40 0.15 7.72
C ALA A 58 -23.46 0.27 6.19
N ALA A 59 -23.83 1.45 5.70
CA ALA A 59 -23.67 1.79 4.31
C ALA A 59 -22.16 1.81 4.03
N ASP A 60 -21.62 0.66 3.60
CA ASP A 60 -20.31 0.57 3.01
C ASP A 60 -20.32 1.49 1.78
N THR A 61 -19.73 2.67 1.95
CA THR A 61 -19.33 3.49 0.81
C THR A 61 -18.14 2.76 0.21
N ALA A 62 -18.43 1.76 -0.63
CA ALA A 62 -17.44 1.07 -1.44
C ALA A 62 -16.87 2.10 -2.42
N THR A 63 -15.85 2.83 -1.96
CA THR A 63 -14.92 3.52 -2.85
C THR A 63 -14.32 2.44 -3.72
N ALA A 64 -14.65 2.44 -5.02
CA ALA A 64 -14.07 1.49 -5.96
C ALA A 64 -12.54 1.63 -5.88
N SER A 65 -11.90 0.65 -5.23
CA SER A 65 -10.45 0.59 -5.16
C SER A 65 -9.94 0.53 -6.60
N PRO A 66 -8.97 1.37 -7.01
CA PRO A 66 -8.35 1.22 -8.31
C PRO A 66 -7.84 -0.22 -8.42
N THR A 67 -8.05 -0.86 -9.57
CA THR A 67 -7.51 -2.18 -9.87
C THR A 67 -6.01 -2.15 -9.54
N ALA A 68 -5.62 -2.82 -8.44
CA ALA A 68 -4.24 -2.80 -8.00
C ALA A 68 -3.37 -3.34 -9.14
N ALA A 69 -2.38 -2.56 -9.56
CA ALA A 69 -1.43 -3.02 -10.55
C ALA A 69 -0.73 -4.27 -10.01
N VAL A 70 -0.65 -5.32 -10.82
CA VAL A 70 0.04 -6.55 -10.46
C VAL A 70 1.53 -6.26 -10.32
N VAL A 71 2.12 -6.60 -9.17
CA VAL A 71 3.53 -6.34 -8.86
C VAL A 71 4.39 -7.60 -9.07
N ALA A 72 5.64 -7.41 -9.48
CA ALA A 72 6.62 -8.48 -9.58
C ALA A 72 7.54 -8.51 -8.36
N ILE A 73 7.84 -9.70 -7.82
CA ILE A 73 8.81 -9.84 -6.74
C ILE A 73 10.19 -9.39 -7.23
N GLY A 74 10.92 -8.65 -6.40
CA GLY A 74 12.19 -8.02 -6.76
C GLY A 74 12.07 -6.69 -7.52
N ALA A 75 10.87 -6.27 -7.92
CA ALA A 75 10.68 -4.96 -8.53
C ALA A 75 10.75 -3.86 -7.46
N LEU A 76 11.13 -2.65 -7.88
CA LEU A 76 11.21 -1.49 -6.98
C LEU A 76 9.81 -1.11 -6.50
N CYS A 77 9.72 -0.63 -5.28
CA CYS A 77 8.45 -0.24 -4.69
C CYS A 77 8.62 0.97 -3.77
N PHE A 78 7.50 1.68 -3.56
CA PHE A 78 7.40 2.79 -2.63
C PHE A 78 5.91 3.08 -2.34
N PRO A 79 5.54 3.51 -1.12
CA PRO A 79 6.36 3.63 0.08
C PRO A 79 6.68 2.28 0.75
N LEU A 80 7.74 2.24 1.57
CA LEU A 80 8.05 1.09 2.43
C LEU A 80 6.82 0.71 3.28
N GLY A 81 6.54 -0.58 3.41
CA GLY A 81 5.36 -1.11 4.08
C GLY A 81 4.08 -1.16 3.24
N SER A 82 4.12 -0.68 1.99
CA SER A 82 2.99 -0.87 1.05
C SER A 82 2.75 -2.35 0.76
N THR A 83 1.51 -2.67 0.39
CA THR A 83 1.13 -3.99 -0.11
C THR A 83 0.74 -3.94 -1.58
N GLY A 84 0.96 -5.05 -2.27
CA GLY A 84 0.58 -5.25 -3.67
C GLY A 84 0.18 -6.71 -3.88
N THR A 85 -0.38 -7.01 -5.04
CA THR A 85 -0.79 -8.37 -5.40
C THR A 85 0.07 -8.88 -6.54
N THR A 86 0.66 -10.06 -6.40
CA THR A 86 1.43 -10.69 -7.47
C THR A 86 0.52 -11.30 -8.55
N LYS A 87 1.09 -11.70 -9.67
CA LYS A 87 0.36 -12.37 -10.77
C LYS A 87 -0.35 -13.66 -10.32
N THR A 88 0.17 -14.31 -9.27
CA THR A 88 -0.41 -15.54 -8.69
C THR A 88 -1.45 -15.24 -7.61
N GLY A 89 -1.73 -13.98 -7.30
CA GLY A 89 -2.67 -13.57 -6.26
C GLY A 89 -2.07 -13.52 -4.85
N ALA A 90 -0.75 -13.73 -4.70
CA ALA A 90 -0.09 -13.60 -3.39
C ALA A 90 0.03 -12.13 -2.99
N THR A 91 -0.04 -11.85 -1.69
CA THR A 91 0.30 -10.52 -1.17
C THR A 91 1.80 -10.35 -1.20
N ALA A 92 2.25 -9.24 -1.78
CA ALA A 92 3.63 -8.77 -1.73
C ALA A 92 3.71 -7.51 -0.87
N TYR A 93 4.84 -7.34 -0.24
CA TYR A 93 5.16 -6.26 0.69
C TYR A 93 6.33 -5.47 0.16
N CYS A 94 6.23 -4.16 0.27
CA CYS A 94 7.32 -3.28 -0.06
C CYS A 94 8.31 -3.28 1.11
N SER A 95 9.41 -4.02 0.96
CA SER A 95 10.33 -4.39 2.03
C SER A 95 11.77 -4.03 1.67
N THR A 96 12.62 -3.78 2.67
CA THR A 96 14.04 -3.44 2.46
C THR A 96 14.87 -4.70 2.26
N LEU A 97 15.73 -4.72 1.25
CA LEU A 97 16.67 -5.82 1.03
C LEU A 97 17.87 -5.70 1.97
N GLN A 98 18.11 -6.74 2.78
CA GLN A 98 19.20 -6.80 3.76
C GLN A 98 20.57 -6.57 3.11
N GLY A 99 21.40 -5.76 3.77
CA GLY A 99 22.73 -5.40 3.28
C GLY A 99 22.70 -4.31 2.21
N THR A 100 21.52 -3.78 1.87
CA THR A 100 21.33 -2.69 0.91
C THR A 100 20.32 -1.66 1.45
N ASN A 101 20.16 -0.55 0.74
CA ASN A 101 19.09 0.44 0.99
C ASN A 101 17.98 0.36 -0.07
N THR A 102 17.92 -0.73 -0.84
CA THR A 102 16.96 -0.90 -1.92
C THR A 102 15.66 -1.47 -1.36
N THR A 103 14.54 -0.85 -1.73
CA THR A 103 13.20 -1.32 -1.35
C THR A 103 12.55 -2.02 -2.54
N ILE A 104 12.11 -3.25 -2.33
CA ILE A 104 11.56 -4.13 -3.36
C ILE A 104 10.25 -4.77 -2.92
N TRP A 105 9.42 -5.15 -3.88
CA TRP A 105 8.30 -6.06 -3.64
C TRP A 105 8.82 -7.44 -3.25
N SER A 106 8.32 -7.98 -2.14
CA SER A 106 8.71 -9.28 -1.60
C SER A 106 7.53 -10.04 -1.00
N LEU A 107 7.59 -11.37 -0.99
CA LEU A 107 6.67 -12.20 -0.20
C LEU A 107 7.00 -12.19 1.30
N THR A 108 8.10 -11.54 1.70
CA THR A 108 8.51 -11.37 3.09
C THR A 108 8.30 -9.92 3.53
N GLU A 109 7.70 -9.74 4.70
CA GLU A 109 7.48 -8.44 5.32
C GLU A 109 8.79 -7.84 5.88
N ASP A 110 8.81 -6.51 6.01
CA ASP A 110 9.87 -5.69 6.58
C ASP A 110 11.24 -5.80 5.91
N THR A 111 11.99 -6.87 6.20
CA THR A 111 13.37 -7.07 5.74
C THR A 111 13.50 -8.38 4.98
N VAL A 112 13.95 -8.28 3.73
CA VAL A 112 14.22 -9.43 2.86
C VAL A 112 15.67 -9.86 3.07
N ALA A 113 15.89 -11.13 3.42
CA ALA A 113 17.25 -11.67 3.53
C ALA A 113 18.00 -11.58 2.19
N SER A 114 19.33 -11.40 2.25
CA SER A 114 20.16 -11.45 1.04
C SER A 114 20.03 -12.84 0.39
N PRO A 115 19.78 -12.91 -0.94
CA PRO A 115 19.48 -14.18 -1.58
C PRO A 115 20.70 -15.09 -1.63
N THR A 116 20.49 -16.38 -1.37
CA THR A 116 21.56 -17.40 -1.36
C THR A 116 21.64 -18.17 -2.68
N VAL A 117 20.63 -18.01 -3.55
CA VAL A 117 20.57 -18.67 -4.85
C VAL A 117 21.55 -18.01 -5.82
N THR A 118 22.40 -18.81 -6.45
CA THR A 118 23.23 -18.33 -7.56
C THR A 118 22.37 -18.23 -8.82
N ALA A 119 22.34 -17.05 -9.41
CA ALA A 119 21.73 -16.85 -10.70
C ALA A 119 22.69 -17.30 -11.80
N THR A 120 22.43 -18.47 -12.40
CA THR A 120 23.17 -18.91 -13.57
C THR A 120 22.69 -18.09 -14.77
N ALA A 121 23.55 -17.24 -15.30
CA ALA A 121 23.30 -16.53 -16.55
C ALA A 121 23.35 -17.51 -17.73
N ASP A 122 22.48 -17.31 -18.71
CA ASP A 122 22.68 -17.92 -20.02
C ASP A 122 24.04 -17.44 -20.59
N PRO A 123 24.82 -18.29 -21.26
CA PRO A 123 26.16 -17.94 -21.72
C PRO A 123 26.17 -16.80 -22.76
N THR A 124 25.03 -16.59 -23.43
CA THR A 124 24.83 -15.49 -24.40
C THR A 124 24.45 -14.17 -23.71
N GLU A 125 24.21 -14.20 -22.41
CA GLU A 125 23.73 -13.05 -21.66
C GLU A 125 24.88 -12.22 -21.06
N ALA A 126 24.80 -10.89 -21.21
CA ALA A 126 25.76 -10.00 -20.58
C ALA A 126 25.68 -10.09 -19.04
N PRO A 127 26.81 -10.11 -18.33
CA PRO A 127 26.83 -10.07 -16.88
C PRO A 127 26.25 -8.73 -16.37
N LEU A 128 25.38 -8.82 -15.36
CA LEU A 128 24.78 -7.64 -14.71
C LEU A 128 25.60 -7.23 -13.48
N PRO A 129 25.58 -5.93 -13.11
CA PRO A 129 26.08 -5.48 -11.81
C PRO A 129 25.35 -6.19 -10.67
N ILE A 130 26.05 -6.44 -9.55
CA ILE A 130 25.50 -7.16 -8.38
C ILE A 130 24.22 -6.50 -7.85
N GLU A 131 24.14 -5.16 -7.87
CA GLU A 131 22.96 -4.40 -7.43
C GLU A 131 21.70 -4.72 -8.25
N GLN A 132 21.84 -5.03 -9.54
CA GLN A 132 20.71 -5.46 -10.38
C GLN A 132 20.45 -6.96 -10.25
N GLU A 133 21.50 -7.74 -9.98
CA GLU A 133 21.40 -9.19 -9.83
C GLU A 133 20.74 -9.61 -8.50
N SER A 134 20.92 -8.83 -7.42
CA SER A 134 20.35 -9.15 -6.11
C SER A 134 18.81 -9.21 -6.12
N PRO A 135 18.06 -8.22 -6.63
CA PRO A 135 16.61 -8.31 -6.74
C PRO A 135 16.13 -9.45 -7.64
N ILE A 136 16.86 -9.76 -8.72
CA ILE A 136 16.56 -10.91 -9.59
C ILE A 136 16.69 -12.23 -8.81
N ARG A 137 17.75 -12.38 -8.03
CA ARG A 137 17.96 -13.56 -7.17
C ARG A 137 16.90 -13.71 -6.09
N VAL A 138 16.42 -12.60 -5.51
CA VAL A 138 15.28 -12.62 -4.57
C VAL A 138 14.03 -13.16 -5.27
N CYS A 139 13.72 -12.66 -6.48
CA CYS A 139 12.61 -13.17 -7.26
C CYS A 139 12.73 -14.67 -7.51
N MET A 140 13.90 -15.15 -7.95
CA MET A 140 14.12 -16.58 -8.18
C MET A 140 13.90 -17.40 -6.91
N GLN A 141 14.43 -16.95 -5.78
CA GLN A 141 14.34 -17.66 -4.51
C GLN A 141 12.91 -17.72 -3.96
N GLN A 142 12.12 -16.67 -4.14
CA GLN A 142 10.77 -16.59 -3.57
C GLN A 142 9.69 -17.15 -4.50
N THR A 143 9.92 -17.12 -5.81
CA THR A 143 8.90 -17.52 -6.81
C THR A 143 9.23 -18.82 -7.53
N GLY A 144 10.50 -19.27 -7.49
CA GLY A 144 10.97 -20.43 -8.26
C GLY A 144 11.13 -20.16 -9.75
N GLN A 145 10.90 -18.93 -10.21
CA GLN A 145 11.08 -18.54 -11.62
C GLN A 145 12.55 -18.57 -12.05
N THR A 146 12.78 -18.64 -13.36
CA THR A 146 14.12 -18.52 -13.93
C THR A 146 14.64 -17.08 -13.85
N ARG A 147 15.97 -16.92 -13.91
CA ARG A 147 16.63 -15.61 -13.92
C ARG A 147 16.08 -14.69 -15.02
N ARG A 148 15.85 -15.24 -16.22
CA ARG A 148 15.33 -14.50 -17.38
C ARG A 148 13.91 -13.99 -17.12
N GLU A 149 13.01 -14.86 -16.65
CA GLU A 149 11.63 -14.49 -16.34
C GLU A 149 11.58 -13.41 -15.25
N CYS A 150 12.31 -13.61 -14.15
CA CYS A 150 12.39 -12.63 -13.06
C CYS A 150 12.87 -11.27 -13.57
N ARG A 151 13.91 -11.22 -14.39
CA ARG A 151 14.39 -9.96 -14.96
C ARG A 151 13.34 -9.25 -15.82
N GLU A 152 12.63 -10.00 -16.66
CA GLU A 152 11.60 -9.45 -17.54
C GLU A 152 10.39 -8.92 -16.75
N GLU A 153 9.94 -9.68 -15.74
CA GLU A 153 8.84 -9.25 -14.87
C GLU A 153 9.23 -8.02 -14.04
N ILE A 154 10.44 -7.99 -13.48
CA ILE A 154 10.96 -6.83 -12.74
C ILE A 154 11.03 -5.60 -13.65
N ARG A 155 11.55 -5.73 -14.87
CA ARG A 155 11.63 -4.64 -15.84
C ARG A 155 10.25 -4.06 -16.14
N ARG A 156 9.27 -4.93 -16.43
CA ARG A 156 7.89 -4.54 -16.73
C ARG A 156 7.23 -3.88 -15.53
N SER A 157 7.40 -4.43 -14.33
CA SER A 157 6.83 -3.87 -13.10
C SER A 157 7.44 -2.51 -12.75
N ASN A 158 8.71 -2.26 -13.09
CA ASN A 158 9.38 -0.97 -12.92
C ASN A 158 9.04 0.05 -14.02
N GLY A 159 8.27 -0.34 -15.05
CA GLY A 159 7.94 0.53 -16.19
C GLY A 159 9.14 0.82 -17.10
N TRP A 160 10.16 -0.04 -17.09
CA TRP A 160 11.32 0.10 -17.98
C TRP A 160 11.01 -0.45 -19.38
N PRO A 161 11.52 0.18 -20.46
CA PRO A 161 11.29 -0.24 -21.84
C PRO A 161 11.95 -1.58 -22.20
#